data_AF-A0A846SNX3-F1
#
_entry.id   AF-A0A846SNX3-F1
#
_cell.length_a   1.000
_cell.length_b   1.000
_cell.length_c   1.000
_cell.angle_alpha   90.00
_cell.angle_beta   90.00
_cell.angle_gamma   90.00
#
_symmetry.space_group_name_H-M   'P 1'
#
loop_
_entity.id
_entity.type
_entity.pdbx_description
1 polymer ?
#
loop_
_entity_poly.entity_id
_entity_poly.type
_entity_poly.pdbx_seq_one_letter_code
_entity_poly.pdbx_strand_id
1 'polypeptide(L)'
;MSDQTHVDSNGEIDYIAVEQSPRFQRLKRTQRSFIFPLAVFFLLWYFAYVLLAAFAPEFMGQRVWGDITIGLLLGLGQFVTTFGITMAYVSFANRKLDPLATEIREELEKVQGHA
;
A
#
# COMPACT_ATOMS: atom_id res chain seq x y z
N MET A 1 1.69 -28.40 -14.44
CA MET A 1 2.14 -27.94 -15.77
C MET A 1 3.34 -27.05 -15.54
N SER A 2 4.51 -27.57 -15.91
CA SER A 2 5.91 -27.10 -15.78
C SER A 2 6.17 -25.63 -15.46
N ASP A 3 6.87 -25.38 -14.35
CA ASP A 3 7.52 -24.11 -14.03
C ASP A 3 8.76 -23.96 -14.94
N GLN A 4 8.61 -23.25 -16.06
CA GLN A 4 9.73 -22.90 -16.92
C GLN A 4 10.31 -21.58 -16.45
N THR A 5 11.20 -21.66 -15.45
CA THR A 5 12.17 -20.61 -15.18
C THR A 5 12.99 -20.44 -16.46
N HIS A 6 12.76 -19.37 -17.21
CA HIS A 6 13.57 -19.03 -18.39
C HIS A 6 14.94 -18.59 -17.89
N VAL A 7 15.88 -19.54 -17.91
CA VAL A 7 17.30 -19.32 -17.67
C VAL A 7 17.89 -18.87 -19.00
N ASP A 8 18.57 -17.73 -19.00
CA ASP A 8 19.27 -17.25 -20.19
C ASP A 8 20.42 -18.20 -20.56
N SER A 9 21.04 -17.99 -21.72
CA SER A 9 22.08 -18.87 -22.26
C SER A 9 23.33 -18.99 -21.36
N ASN A 10 23.42 -18.19 -20.29
CA ASN A 10 24.55 -18.12 -19.38
C ASN A 10 24.25 -18.68 -17.97
N GLY A 11 23.05 -19.22 -17.74
CA GLY A 11 22.67 -19.79 -16.44
C GLY A 11 22.07 -18.79 -15.46
N GLU A 12 21.84 -17.53 -15.86
CA GLU A 12 21.22 -16.51 -15.02
C GLU A 12 19.70 -16.42 -15.28
N ILE A 13 18.96 -16.03 -14.24
CA ILE A 13 17.51 -15.85 -14.34
C ILE A 13 17.25 -14.63 -15.22
N ASP A 14 16.52 -14.80 -16.33
CA ASP A 14 16.12 -13.68 -17.18
C ASP A 14 15.01 -12.87 -16.48
N TYR A 15 15.44 -11.90 -15.67
CA TYR A 15 14.56 -11.00 -14.93
C TYR A 15 13.62 -10.20 -15.84
N ILE A 16 14.04 -9.91 -17.09
CA ILE A 16 13.26 -9.13 -18.05
C ILE A 16 12.09 -9.97 -18.58
N ALA A 17 12.34 -11.23 -18.95
CA ALA A 17 11.30 -12.16 -19.41
C ALA A 17 10.26 -12.45 -18.31
N VAL A 18 10.71 -12.57 -17.05
CA VAL A 18 9.83 -12.78 -15.90
C VAL A 18 8.98 -11.54 -15.60
N GLU A 19 9.55 -10.33 -15.69
CA GLU A 19 8.83 -9.06 -15.47
C GLU A 19 7.75 -8.78 -16.53
N GLN A 20 7.99 -9.20 -17.79
CA GLN A 20 7.02 -9.07 -18.88
C GLN A 20 5.91 -10.12 -18.85
N SER A 21 6.04 -11.16 -18.02
CA SER A 21 5.05 -12.23 -17.94
C SER A 21 3.66 -11.71 -17.50
N PRO A 22 2.56 -12.26 -18.03
CA PRO A 22 1.20 -11.88 -17.65
C PRO A 22 0.90 -12.04 -16.14
N ARG A 23 1.62 -12.96 -15.48
CA ARG A 23 1.53 -13.22 -14.04
C ARG A 23 2.13 -12.07 -13.22
N PHE A 24 3.31 -11.57 -13.59
CA PHE A 24 3.95 -10.42 -12.93
C PHE A 24 3.17 -9.12 -13.15
N GLN A 25 2.64 -8.92 -14.35
CA GLN A 25 1.79 -7.76 -14.65
C GLN A 25 0.48 -7.75 -13.85
N ARG A 26 -0.16 -8.92 -13.65
CA ARG A 26 -1.35 -9.03 -12.77
C ARG A 26 -1.00 -8.69 -11.32
N LEU A 27 0.17 -9.11 -10.84
CA LEU A 27 0.63 -8.80 -9.49
C LEU A 27 0.85 -7.28 -9.32
N LYS A 28 1.60 -6.66 -10.24
CA LYS A 28 1.83 -5.21 -10.25
C LYS A 28 0.53 -4.42 -10.37
N ARG A 29 -0.42 -4.84 -11.23
CA ARG A 29 -1.71 -4.19 -11.39
C ARG A 29 -2.56 -4.26 -10.12
N THR A 30 -2.51 -5.40 -9.44
CA THR A 30 -3.23 -5.61 -8.17
C THR A 30 -2.68 -4.75 -7.04
N GLN A 31 -1.36 -4.60 -6.97
CA GLN A 31 -0.72 -3.74 -5.98
C GLN A 31 -0.97 -2.25 -6.28
N ARG A 32 -0.82 -1.84 -7.54
CA ARG A 32 -1.09 -0.46 -7.97
C ARG A 32 -2.55 -0.07 -7.81
N SER A 33 -3.52 -0.96 -8.05
CA SER A 33 -4.93 -0.60 -7.90
C SER A 33 -5.33 -0.30 -6.45
N PHE A 34 -4.51 -0.71 -5.47
CA PHE A 34 -4.73 -0.37 -4.07
C PHE A 34 -3.95 0.88 -3.65
N ILE A 35 -2.66 0.94 -3.98
CA ILE A 35 -1.79 2.05 -3.55
C ILE A 35 -2.13 3.34 -4.29
N PHE A 36 -2.50 3.28 -5.57
CA PHE A 36 -2.73 4.47 -6.38
C PHE A 36 -3.92 5.31 -5.88
N PRO A 37 -5.11 4.74 -5.60
CA PRO A 37 -6.21 5.49 -4.98
C PRO A 37 -5.84 6.09 -3.62
N LEU A 38 -5.12 5.34 -2.77
CA LEU A 38 -4.65 5.81 -1.47
C LEU A 38 -3.70 7.01 -1.59
N ALA A 39 -2.76 6.96 -2.54
CA ALA A 39 -1.83 8.05 -2.81
C ALA A 39 -2.56 9.30 -3.34
N VAL A 40 -3.50 9.13 -4.28
CA VAL A 40 -4.33 10.24 -4.80
C VAL A 40 -5.15 10.87 -3.68
N PHE A 41 -5.81 10.05 -2.85
CA PHE A 41 -6.57 10.54 -1.70
C PHE A 41 -5.68 11.34 -0.74
N PHE A 42 -4.51 10.80 -0.37
CA PHE A 42 -3.57 11.48 0.51
C PHE A 42 -3.12 12.83 -0.06
N LEU A 43 -2.81 12.87 -1.36
CA LEU A 43 -2.36 14.09 -2.02
C LEU A 43 -3.46 15.16 -2.06
N LEU A 44 -4.70 14.77 -2.40
CA LEU A 44 -5.85 15.67 -2.37
C LEU A 44 -6.12 16.18 -0.95
N TRP A 45 -6.04 15.31 0.05
CA TRP A 45 -6.24 15.66 1.46
C TRP A 45 -5.16 16.63 1.97
N TYR A 46 -3.89 16.38 1.61
CA TYR A 46 -2.79 17.28 1.93
C TYR A 46 -2.95 18.64 1.27
N PHE A 47 -3.26 18.68 -0.04
CA PHE A 47 -3.47 19.95 -0.74
C PHE A 47 -4.68 20.70 -0.21
N ALA A 48 -5.77 20.02 0.12
CA ALA A 48 -6.92 20.66 0.77
C ALA A 48 -6.49 21.38 2.06
N TYR A 49 -5.70 20.72 2.91
CA TYR A 49 -5.16 21.34 4.13
C TYR A 49 -4.29 22.56 3.83
N VAL A 50 -3.33 22.44 2.91
CA VAL A 50 -2.42 23.55 2.54
C VAL A 50 -3.18 24.73 1.95
N LEU A 51 -4.14 24.47 1.06
CA LEU A 51 -4.96 25.52 0.45
C LEU A 51 -5.84 26.22 1.48
N LEU A 52 -6.47 25.48 2.39
CA LEU A 52 -7.25 26.08 3.48
C LEU A 52 -6.36 26.91 4.40
N ALA A 53 -5.18 26.41 4.75
CA ALA A 53 -4.22 27.15 5.58
C ALA A 53 -3.75 28.45 4.92
N ALA A 54 -3.52 28.44 3.60
CA ALA A 54 -3.01 29.60 2.87
C ALA A 54 -4.08 30.63 2.52
N PHE A 55 -5.28 30.18 2.10
CA PHE A 55 -6.32 31.05 1.55
C PHE A 55 -7.48 31.30 2.52
N ALA A 56 -7.66 30.47 3.54
CA ALA A 56 -8.75 30.58 4.50
C ALA A 56 -8.27 30.51 5.97
N PRO A 57 -7.32 31.37 6.39
CA PRO A 57 -6.81 31.36 7.78
C PRO A 57 -7.91 31.63 8.81
N GLU A 58 -8.91 32.46 8.48
CA GLU A 58 -10.07 32.72 9.34
C GLU A 58 -10.90 31.46 9.61
N PHE A 59 -11.11 30.63 8.58
CA PHE A 59 -11.79 29.34 8.72
C PHE A 59 -10.96 28.37 9.57
N MET A 60 -9.65 28.31 9.33
CA MET A 60 -8.74 27.47 10.10
C MET A 60 -8.63 27.90 11.57
N GLY A 61 -8.82 29.19 11.85
CA GLY A 61 -8.84 29.76 13.20
C GLY A 61 -10.17 29.59 13.93
N GLN A 62 -11.24 29.16 13.25
CA GLN A 62 -12.56 29.01 13.87
C GLN A 62 -12.50 27.97 15.00
N ARG A 63 -12.97 28.39 16.18
CA ARG A 63 -13.00 27.55 17.39
C ARG A 63 -14.19 26.60 17.32
N VAL A 64 -13.93 25.32 17.55
CA VAL A 64 -14.96 24.27 17.61
C VAL A 64 -15.35 24.00 19.06
N TRP A 65 -14.36 23.84 19.95
CA TRP A 65 -14.57 23.67 21.38
C TRP A 65 -13.42 24.28 22.16
N GLY A 66 -13.70 25.28 22.99
CA GLY A 66 -12.66 25.98 23.76
C GLY A 66 -11.60 26.56 22.82
N ASP A 67 -10.34 26.16 23.03
CA ASP A 67 -9.20 26.58 22.20
C ASP A 67 -8.91 25.63 21.02
N ILE A 68 -9.73 24.59 20.81
CA ILE A 68 -9.58 23.69 19.67
C ILE A 68 -10.13 24.35 18.41
N THR A 69 -9.26 24.59 17.43
CA THR A 69 -9.63 25.18 16.14
C THR A 69 -9.84 24.13 15.05
N ILE A 70 -10.57 24.49 13.99
CA ILE A 70 -10.72 23.65 12.80
C ILE A 70 -9.35 23.29 12.22
N GLY A 71 -8.41 24.23 12.17
CA GLY A 71 -7.05 23.99 11.68
C GLY A 71 -6.30 22.96 12.51
N LEU A 72 -6.47 22.97 13.84
CA LEU A 72 -5.89 21.95 14.72
C LEU A 72 -6.50 20.56 14.44
N LEU A 73 -7.82 20.48 14.27
CA LEU A 73 -8.50 19.22 13.94
C LEU A 73 -8.08 18.66 12.59
N LEU A 74 -7.99 19.51 11.56
CA LEU A 74 -7.54 19.09 10.24
C LEU A 74 -6.06 18.67 10.26
N GLY A 75 -5.22 19.40 11.00
CA GLY A 75 -3.82 19.05 11.21
C GLY A 75 -3.66 17.72 11.93
N LEU A 76 -4.41 17.47 13.01
CA LEU A 76 -4.44 16.18 13.70
C LEU A 76 -4.99 15.07 12.78
N GLY A 77 -5.98 15.41 11.96
CA GLY A 77 -6.54 14.56 10.92
C GLY A 77 -5.47 14.04 9.96
N GLN A 78 -4.47 14.86 9.59
CA GLN A 78 -3.34 14.43 8.75
C GLN A 78 -2.57 13.25 9.38
N PHE A 79 -2.31 13.30 10.69
CA PHE A 79 -1.65 12.21 11.40
C PHE A 79 -2.53 10.96 11.42
N VAL A 80 -3.81 11.10 11.75
CA VAL A 80 -4.76 9.98 11.75
C VAL A 80 -4.85 9.33 10.37
N THR A 81 -4.91 10.10 9.29
CA THR A 81 -4.90 9.56 7.92
C THR A 81 -3.60 8.84 7.59
N THR A 82 -2.44 9.32 8.06
CA THR A 82 -1.15 8.65 7.84
C THR A 82 -1.14 7.26 8.48
N PHE A 83 -1.58 7.16 9.74
CA PHE A 83 -1.74 5.87 10.42
C PHE A 83 -2.78 4.99 9.72
N GLY A 84 -3.92 5.57 9.30
CA GLY A 84 -4.96 4.87 8.56
C GLY A 84 -4.47 4.28 7.24
N ILE A 85 -3.69 5.03 6.46
CA ILE A 85 -3.05 4.57 5.21
C ILE A 85 -2.10 3.41 5.49
N THR A 86 -1.29 3.53 6.54
CA THR A 86 -0.32 2.49 6.93
C THR A 86 -1.03 1.21 7.36
N MET A 87 -2.06 1.33 8.20
CA MET A 87 -2.91 0.20 8.61
C MET A 87 -3.67 -0.41 7.45
N ALA A 88 -4.19 0.40 6.52
CA ALA A 88 -4.86 -0.08 5.32
C ALA A 88 -3.89 -0.89 4.44
N TYR A 89 -2.65 -0.43 4.28
CA TYR A 89 -1.61 -1.17 3.58
C TYR A 89 -1.27 -2.49 4.27
N VAL A 90 -1.07 -2.49 5.59
CA VAL A 90 -0.81 -3.72 6.37
C VAL A 90 -1.99 -4.68 6.26
N SER A 91 -3.23 -4.21 6.36
CA SER A 91 -4.42 -5.05 6.19
C SER A 91 -4.53 -5.64 4.78
N PHE A 92 -4.21 -4.86 3.74
CA PHE A 92 -4.16 -5.34 2.36
C PHE A 92 -3.05 -6.38 2.15
N ALA A 93 -1.87 -6.12 2.71
CA ALA A 93 -0.75 -7.05 2.73
C ALA A 93 -1.18 -8.35 3.41
N ASN A 94 -1.72 -8.32 4.62
CA ASN A 94 -2.16 -9.52 5.33
C ASN A 94 -3.28 -10.26 4.55
N ARG A 95 -4.29 -9.56 4.04
CA ARG A 95 -5.39 -10.21 3.29
C ARG A 95 -4.98 -10.84 1.96
N LYS A 96 -3.94 -10.34 1.30
CA LYS A 96 -3.50 -10.86 0.00
C LYS A 96 -2.20 -11.64 0.03
N LEU A 97 -1.31 -11.39 0.99
CA LEU A 97 -0.01 -12.01 1.14
C LEU A 97 -0.03 -13.12 2.19
N ASP A 98 -0.79 -12.99 3.29
CA ASP A 98 -0.84 -14.07 4.30
C ASP A 98 -1.44 -15.38 3.76
N PRO A 99 -2.52 -15.43 2.95
CA PRO A 99 -2.98 -16.71 2.42
C PRO A 99 -1.92 -17.40 1.56
N LEU A 100 -1.12 -16.63 0.81
CA LEU A 100 0.04 -17.12 0.06
C LEU A 100 1.18 -17.58 1.00
N ALA A 101 1.42 -16.86 2.10
CA ALA A 101 2.46 -17.21 3.08
C ALA A 101 2.08 -18.46 3.89
N THR A 102 0.80 -18.67 4.17
CA THR A 102 0.28 -19.87 4.85
C THR A 102 0.39 -21.09 3.94
N GLU A 103 0.03 -20.97 2.65
CA GLU A 103 0.17 -22.07 1.68
C GLU A 103 1.63 -22.55 1.54
N ILE A 104 2.57 -21.59 1.45
CA ILE A 104 4.01 -21.89 1.35
C ILE A 104 4.54 -22.52 2.65
N ARG A 105 4.09 -22.05 3.82
CA ARG A 105 4.47 -22.66 5.11
C ARG A 105 3.97 -24.09 5.24
N GLU A 106 2.72 -24.36 4.85
CA GLU A 106 2.16 -25.71 4.88
C GLU A 106 2.85 -26.67 3.89
N GLU A 107 3.27 -26.20 2.71
CA GLU A 107 4.10 -27.00 1.80
C GLU A 107 5.47 -27.32 2.41
N LEU A 108 6.13 -26.33 3.01
CA LEU A 108 7.44 -26.52 3.64
C LEU A 108 7.38 -27.47 4.85
N GLU A 109 6.34 -27.38 5.68
CA GLU A 109 6.13 -28.29 6.82
C GLU A 109 5.85 -29.73 6.35
N LYS A 110 5.11 -29.93 5.25
CA LYS A 110 4.88 -31.27 4.67
C LYS A 110 6.14 -31.90 4.12
N VAL A 111 7.01 -31.11 3.49
CA VAL A 111 8.30 -31.59 2.96
C VAL A 111 9.27 -31.94 4.10
N GLN A 112 9.25 -31.18 5.20
CA GLN A 112 10.15 -31.41 6.33
C GLN A 112 9.68 -32.53 7.26
N GLY A 113 8.39 -32.87 7.30
CA GLY A 113 7.86 -34.01 8.05
C GLY A 113 8.00 -35.38 7.37
N HIS A 114 8.52 -35.43 6.14
CA HIS A 114 8.78 -36.67 5.38
C HIS A 114 10.28 -36.99 5.24
N ALA A 115 11.16 -36.26 5.92
CA ALA A 115 12.61 -36.51 6.01
C ALA A 115 13.00 -36.91 7.44
#